data_AF-A0A315AEP1-F1
#
_entry.id   AF-A0A315AEP1-F1
#
_cell.length_a   1.000
_cell.length_b   1.000
_cell.length_c   1.000
_cell.angle_alpha   90.00
_cell.angle_beta   90.00
_cell.angle_gamma   90.00
#
_symmetry.space_group_name_H-M   'P 1'
#
loop_
_entity.id
_entity.type
_entity.pdbx_description
1 polymer ?
#
loop_
_entity_poly.entity_id
_entity_poly.type
_entity_poly.pdbx_seq_one_letter_code
_entity_poly.pdbx_strand_id
1 'polypeptide(L)'
;MTNTKFSRPLLLATCASALLLTACGGGGSGGVNNNLATITGSSSGAVTASSTTATGVLTVVDPDAGQSTFALPSTLAGSYGLWSVAITGATATWRYTLDASKAPSSAAIDVLSLKSLDGSATQSVTVSIAASGGNGSALVTTVSDAVYNGAYASEKVAVFNRLNEDRSKCGFGKLSQNAKLDLAAQNHANYIALNKIANTHDETQGSSGFTGINPTDRFKYVNYDFSYGNENLAQKAWGSWYSSNPEYSSTDFQSTNILKLLYSTVYHLSGLMEKTTQIGIGISNFQYLNDGTSNAKTLNIDTGVPVNNTTGQLIAPDAILTFPCAGMTELIPAFKGEKPDPFPLSGDRNTSPYGHPIYITSGPNTTVALTSGTITLKNGAAVVTTTLTAANDPQRRLLSNQVFLVPTTRLADNSEYVVALSGTSTGLIGAGNLLGTWTKEFTFRTGTILSQ
;
A
#
# COMPACT_ATOMS: atom_id res chain seq x y z
N MET A 1 -15.51 -47.52 -56.00
CA MET A 1 -16.69 -46.72 -56.40
C MET A 1 -17.00 -45.74 -55.27
N THR A 2 -17.21 -44.46 -55.62
CA THR A 2 -17.75 -43.30 -54.86
C THR A 2 -17.01 -42.85 -53.57
N ASN A 3 -16.19 -41.78 -53.58
CA ASN A 3 -16.47 -40.32 -53.41
C ASN A 3 -17.20 -39.95 -52.09
N THR A 4 -16.67 -39.12 -51.18
CA THR A 4 -16.49 -37.66 -51.33
C THR A 4 -15.62 -37.02 -50.22
N LYS A 5 -15.08 -35.83 -50.55
CA LYS A 5 -14.14 -34.93 -49.85
C LYS A 5 -14.78 -34.06 -48.75
N PHE A 6 -13.98 -33.58 -47.77
CA PHE A 6 -13.80 -32.14 -47.47
C PHE A 6 -12.58 -31.89 -46.54
N SER A 7 -11.65 -31.04 -47.00
CA SER A 7 -10.59 -30.40 -46.20
C SER A 7 -10.55 -28.92 -46.64
N ARG A 8 -10.43 -27.97 -45.71
CA ARG A 8 -10.19 -26.54 -46.00
C ARG A 8 -8.95 -26.05 -45.24
N PRO A 9 -8.01 -25.36 -45.91
CA PRO A 9 -6.89 -24.70 -45.27
C PRO A 9 -7.07 -23.17 -45.12
N LEU A 10 -6.15 -22.62 -44.34
CA LEU A 10 -5.82 -21.23 -44.00
C LEU A 10 -5.45 -20.38 -45.23
N LEU A 11 -5.72 -19.06 -45.24
CA LEU A 11 -4.89 -18.09 -45.97
C LEU A 11 -5.03 -16.64 -45.45
N LEU A 12 -3.86 -16.00 -45.30
CA LEU A 12 -3.57 -14.58 -45.10
C LEU A 12 -3.62 -13.84 -46.45
N ALA A 13 -4.02 -12.56 -46.51
CA ALA A 13 -3.48 -11.58 -47.49
C ALA A 13 -3.90 -10.13 -47.16
N THR A 14 -2.91 -9.25 -47.19
CA THR A 14 -2.91 -7.77 -47.07
C THR A 14 -2.97 -7.07 -48.44
N CYS A 15 -3.03 -5.72 -48.40
CA CYS A 15 -2.76 -4.71 -49.46
C CYS A 15 -3.94 -4.34 -50.39
N ALA A 16 -4.14 -3.10 -50.88
CA ALA A 16 -3.38 -1.85 -50.86
C ALA A 16 -4.30 -0.66 -51.22
N SER A 17 -3.77 0.55 -50.99
CA SER A 17 -4.28 1.89 -51.27
C SER A 17 -4.65 2.17 -52.74
N ALA A 18 -5.57 3.11 -52.96
CA ALA A 18 -5.62 3.90 -54.20
C ALA A 18 -6.03 5.36 -53.88
N LEU A 19 -5.12 6.26 -54.26
CA LEU A 19 -5.32 7.70 -54.38
C LEU A 19 -6.21 7.96 -55.61
N LEU A 20 -7.24 8.79 -55.48
CA LEU A 20 -7.83 9.50 -56.64
C LEU A 20 -8.05 10.96 -56.28
N LEU A 21 -7.31 11.81 -56.98
CA LEU A 21 -7.52 13.25 -57.07
C LEU A 21 -8.43 13.49 -58.28
N THR A 22 -9.61 14.05 -58.06
CA THR A 22 -10.45 14.60 -59.13
C THR A 22 -10.94 15.98 -58.72
N ALA A 23 -10.46 17.00 -59.42
CA ALA A 23 -11.02 18.34 -59.39
C ALA A 23 -11.86 18.56 -60.65
N CYS A 24 -13.12 18.96 -60.48
CA CYS A 24 -13.83 19.86 -61.39
C CYS A 24 -15.04 20.46 -60.64
N GLY A 25 -15.23 21.77 -60.74
CA GLY A 25 -16.24 22.53 -60.01
C GLY A 25 -17.59 22.67 -60.74
N GLY A 26 -18.59 23.17 -60.01
CA GLY A 26 -19.86 23.60 -60.58
C GLY A 26 -21.03 23.70 -59.58
N GLY A 27 -21.15 24.85 -58.90
CA GLY A 27 -22.38 25.55 -58.51
C GLY A 27 -23.62 24.82 -57.95
N GLY A 28 -23.87 25.02 -56.65
CA GLY A 28 -25.16 25.51 -56.14
C GLY A 28 -26.25 24.50 -55.72
N SER A 29 -26.25 24.13 -54.43
CA SER A 29 -27.46 24.15 -53.59
C SER A 29 -27.03 24.12 -52.11
N GLY A 30 -27.37 25.18 -51.37
CA GLY A 30 -26.99 25.39 -49.98
C GLY A 30 -27.70 24.45 -49.00
N GLY A 31 -27.12 23.28 -48.80
CA GLY A 31 -27.28 22.51 -47.57
C GLY A 31 -25.93 22.49 -46.87
N VAL A 32 -25.79 23.22 -45.76
CA VAL A 32 -24.64 23.10 -44.86
C VAL A 32 -24.61 21.67 -44.32
N ASN A 33 -23.78 20.82 -44.91
CA ASN A 33 -23.42 19.53 -44.33
C ASN A 33 -22.49 19.80 -43.16
N ASN A 34 -23.05 20.14 -42.00
CA ASN A 34 -22.29 20.23 -40.75
C ASN A 34 -21.62 18.86 -40.51
N ASN A 35 -20.30 18.84 -40.65
CA ASN A 35 -19.48 17.65 -40.43
C ASN A 35 -19.06 17.58 -38.97
N LEU A 36 -19.14 16.39 -38.38
CA LEU A 36 -18.81 16.21 -36.95
C LEU A 36 -17.36 16.58 -36.64
N ALA A 37 -17.18 17.53 -35.73
CA ALA A 37 -15.88 17.81 -35.14
C ALA A 37 -15.39 16.65 -34.25
N THR A 38 -14.09 16.63 -33.98
CA THR A 38 -13.44 15.70 -33.05
C THR A 38 -12.67 16.48 -32.00
N ILE A 39 -12.93 16.19 -30.72
CA ILE A 39 -12.21 16.78 -29.58
C ILE A 39 -11.30 15.70 -28.96
N THR A 40 -10.04 16.04 -28.72
CA THR A 40 -9.05 15.15 -28.09
C THR A 40 -8.22 15.91 -27.05
N GLY A 41 -7.51 15.20 -26.17
CA GLY A 41 -6.60 15.78 -25.18
C GLY A 41 -6.96 15.41 -23.74
N SER A 42 -6.45 16.18 -22.78
CA SER A 42 -6.67 15.94 -21.36
C SER A 42 -8.04 16.50 -20.94
N SER A 43 -8.96 15.60 -20.59
CA SER A 43 -10.33 15.90 -20.15
C SER A 43 -10.59 15.48 -18.70
N SER A 44 -9.56 15.26 -17.89
CA SER A 44 -9.75 14.92 -16.48
C SER A 44 -8.69 15.53 -15.57
N GLY A 45 -9.06 15.73 -14.31
CA GLY A 45 -8.17 16.21 -13.25
C GLY A 45 -8.64 15.76 -11.87
N ALA A 46 -7.82 16.00 -10.85
CA ALA A 46 -8.15 15.70 -9.47
C ALA A 46 -7.69 16.84 -8.57
N VAL A 47 -8.47 17.15 -7.53
CA VAL A 47 -8.15 18.18 -6.54
C VAL A 47 -8.48 17.71 -5.12
N THR A 48 -7.79 18.29 -4.15
CA THR A 48 -8.02 18.10 -2.72
C THR A 48 -8.05 19.45 -2.02
N ALA A 49 -8.42 19.47 -0.73
CA ALA A 49 -8.31 20.69 0.09
C ALA A 49 -6.87 21.24 0.18
N SER A 50 -5.85 20.39 -0.04
CA SER A 50 -4.42 20.77 0.01
C SER A 50 -3.79 20.95 -1.38
N SER A 51 -4.45 20.48 -2.45
CA SER A 51 -4.06 20.70 -3.84
C SER A 51 -5.30 21.12 -4.63
N THR A 52 -5.59 22.42 -4.58
CA THR A 52 -6.87 22.97 -4.99
C THR A 52 -7.01 23.14 -6.50
N THR A 53 -5.99 22.84 -7.30
CA THR A 53 -6.01 23.20 -8.73
C THR A 53 -5.67 22.04 -9.64
N ALA A 54 -6.48 21.88 -10.70
CA ALA A 54 -6.24 20.94 -11.79
C ALA A 54 -6.20 21.69 -13.13
N THR A 55 -5.44 21.20 -14.10
CA THR A 55 -5.29 21.83 -15.42
C THR A 55 -5.20 20.79 -16.53
N GLY A 56 -5.59 21.15 -17.75
CA GLY A 56 -5.40 20.32 -18.92
C GLY A 56 -5.61 21.10 -20.21
N VAL A 57 -5.40 20.42 -21.34
CA VAL A 57 -5.48 21.01 -22.68
C VAL A 57 -6.27 20.08 -23.58
N LEU A 58 -7.25 20.65 -24.28
CA LEU A 58 -8.02 19.98 -25.33
C LEU A 58 -7.74 20.63 -26.69
N THR A 59 -7.82 19.83 -27.75
CA THR A 59 -7.72 20.27 -29.13
C THR A 59 -8.95 19.81 -29.90
N VAL A 60 -9.49 20.68 -30.76
CA VAL A 60 -10.62 20.38 -31.65
C VAL A 60 -10.18 20.44 -33.11
N VAL A 61 -10.64 19.48 -33.89
CA VAL A 61 -10.50 19.45 -35.34
C VAL A 61 -11.89 19.34 -35.95
N ASP A 62 -12.20 20.23 -36.88
CA ASP A 62 -13.48 20.31 -37.57
C ASP A 62 -13.25 20.27 -39.09
N PRO A 63 -13.91 19.35 -39.83
CA PRO A 63 -13.82 19.31 -41.29
C PRO A 63 -14.37 20.57 -41.98
N ASP A 64 -15.27 21.31 -41.34
CA ASP A 64 -15.84 22.54 -41.88
C ASP A 64 -14.87 23.72 -41.74
N ALA A 65 -14.70 24.45 -42.85
CA ALA A 65 -13.72 25.53 -42.94
C ALA A 65 -13.97 26.63 -41.89
N GLY A 66 -12.96 26.90 -41.07
CA GLY A 66 -13.00 27.93 -40.03
C GLY A 66 -13.67 27.50 -38.71
N GLN A 67 -14.11 26.24 -38.58
CA GLN A 67 -14.85 25.77 -37.41
C GLN A 67 -13.99 24.99 -36.39
N SER A 68 -12.69 24.82 -36.66
CA SER A 68 -11.72 24.20 -35.74
C SER A 68 -11.36 25.13 -34.56
N THR A 69 -12.35 25.46 -33.73
CA THR A 69 -12.22 26.20 -32.47
C THR A 69 -13.36 25.79 -31.53
N PHE A 70 -13.22 26.08 -30.24
CA PHE A 70 -14.25 25.80 -29.25
C PHE A 70 -15.26 26.94 -29.15
N ALA A 71 -16.52 26.61 -28.86
CA ALA A 71 -17.49 27.57 -28.38
C ALA A 71 -17.15 27.99 -26.93
N LEU A 72 -17.42 29.26 -26.58
CA LEU A 72 -17.26 29.73 -25.21
C LEU A 72 -18.29 29.05 -24.28
N PRO A 73 -17.86 28.50 -23.13
CA PRO A 73 -18.79 27.91 -22.16
C PRO A 73 -19.78 28.94 -21.64
N SER A 74 -21.06 28.55 -21.51
CA SER A 74 -22.11 29.40 -20.96
C SER A 74 -21.97 29.63 -19.45
N THR A 75 -21.26 28.74 -18.76
CA THR A 75 -20.90 28.87 -17.35
C THR A 75 -19.52 28.27 -17.11
N LEU A 76 -18.78 28.89 -16.21
CA LEU A 76 -17.52 28.37 -15.66
C LEU A 76 -17.64 28.07 -14.16
N ALA A 77 -18.83 28.20 -13.58
CA ALA A 77 -19.06 27.82 -12.19
C ALA A 77 -19.23 26.29 -12.08
N GLY A 78 -18.38 25.66 -11.28
CA GLY A 78 -18.61 24.31 -10.76
C GLY A 78 -19.41 24.36 -9.44
N SER A 79 -19.83 23.20 -8.96
CA SER A 79 -20.54 23.09 -7.68
C SER A 79 -19.60 23.37 -6.50
N TYR A 80 -18.33 23.01 -6.66
CA TYR A 80 -17.33 23.04 -5.59
C TYR A 80 -16.16 23.98 -5.89
N GLY A 81 -16.09 24.54 -7.09
CA GLY A 81 -14.97 25.37 -7.53
C GLY A 81 -15.27 26.14 -8.80
N LEU A 82 -14.25 26.76 -9.37
CA LEU A 82 -14.35 27.62 -10.55
C LEU A 82 -13.44 27.12 -11.67
N TRP A 83 -13.99 27.09 -12.88
CA TRP A 83 -13.25 26.82 -14.10
C TRP A 83 -12.70 28.11 -14.71
N SER A 84 -11.59 28.01 -15.41
CA SER A 84 -11.05 29.02 -16.31
C SER A 84 -10.65 28.33 -17.60
N VAL A 85 -11.05 28.89 -18.74
CA VAL A 85 -10.76 28.32 -20.06
C VAL A 85 -10.19 29.42 -20.94
N ALA A 86 -9.00 29.18 -21.49
CA ALA A 86 -8.39 30.04 -22.50
C ALA A 86 -8.38 29.28 -23.84
N ILE A 87 -9.06 29.85 -24.84
CA ILE A 87 -9.13 29.29 -26.20
C ILE A 87 -8.13 30.05 -27.08
N THR A 88 -7.30 29.33 -27.82
CA THR A 88 -6.35 29.88 -28.78
C THR A 88 -6.35 29.01 -30.02
N GLY A 89 -7.06 29.45 -31.06
CA GLY A 89 -7.30 28.64 -32.26
C GLY A 89 -7.99 27.32 -31.92
N ALA A 90 -7.41 26.21 -32.37
CA ALA A 90 -7.93 24.86 -32.15
C ALA A 90 -7.74 24.33 -30.72
N THR A 91 -7.10 25.08 -29.82
CA THR A 91 -6.72 24.61 -28.49
C THR A 91 -7.50 25.32 -27.38
N ALA A 92 -8.01 24.57 -26.41
CA ALA A 92 -8.58 25.07 -25.17
C ALA A 92 -7.73 24.61 -23.97
N THR A 93 -7.10 25.55 -23.27
CA THR A 93 -6.44 25.29 -21.99
C THR A 93 -7.44 25.53 -20.87
N TRP A 94 -7.73 24.50 -20.07
CA TRP A 94 -8.62 24.61 -18.92
C TRP A 94 -7.86 24.53 -17.61
N ARG A 95 -8.39 25.22 -16.60
CA ARG A 95 -7.98 25.17 -15.20
C ARG A 95 -9.23 25.06 -14.34
N TYR A 96 -9.19 24.19 -13.35
CA TYR A 96 -10.16 24.16 -12.26
C TYR A 96 -9.48 24.59 -10.97
N THR A 97 -10.16 25.41 -10.19
CA THR A 97 -9.72 25.82 -8.84
C THR A 97 -10.84 25.52 -7.85
N LEU A 98 -10.59 24.59 -6.94
CA LEU A 98 -11.46 24.24 -5.82
C LEU A 98 -11.63 25.44 -4.89
N ASP A 99 -12.87 25.79 -4.58
CA ASP A 99 -13.18 26.69 -3.49
C ASP A 99 -13.17 25.87 -2.20
N ALA A 100 -12.13 26.03 -1.39
CA ALA A 100 -11.94 25.26 -0.17
C ALA A 100 -13.12 25.40 0.82
N SER A 101 -13.87 26.52 0.77
CA SER A 101 -15.06 26.72 1.59
C SER A 101 -16.27 25.88 1.16
N LYS A 102 -16.26 25.40 -0.10
CA LYS A 102 -17.33 24.60 -0.69
C LYS A 102 -16.98 23.13 -0.81
N ALA A 103 -15.76 22.72 -0.48
CA ALA A 103 -15.33 21.34 -0.66
C ALA A 103 -16.38 20.34 -0.07
N PRO A 104 -16.65 19.20 -0.72
CA PRO A 104 -17.76 18.30 -0.41
C PRO A 104 -17.46 17.35 0.76
N SER A 105 -18.36 17.04 1.69
CA SER A 105 -18.04 16.11 2.80
C SER A 105 -17.82 14.64 2.39
N SER A 106 -18.08 14.29 1.13
CA SER A 106 -17.76 13.01 0.49
C SER A 106 -17.08 13.24 -0.86
N ALA A 107 -16.45 12.21 -1.44
CA ALA A 107 -15.85 12.37 -2.77
C ALA A 107 -16.92 12.78 -3.78
N ALA A 108 -16.64 13.84 -4.55
CA ALA A 108 -17.56 14.37 -5.53
C ALA A 108 -16.84 14.66 -6.85
N ILE A 109 -17.62 15.10 -7.83
CA ILE A 109 -17.13 15.41 -9.17
C ILE A 109 -17.73 16.75 -9.59
N ASP A 110 -16.90 17.61 -10.17
CA ASP A 110 -17.36 18.73 -11.01
C ASP A 110 -17.08 18.42 -12.48
N VAL A 111 -18.01 18.82 -13.34
CA VAL A 111 -17.93 18.60 -14.78
C VAL A 111 -18.07 19.93 -15.52
N LEU A 112 -17.18 20.19 -16.48
CA LEU A 112 -17.29 21.27 -17.45
C LEU A 112 -17.53 20.68 -18.84
N SER A 113 -18.54 21.18 -19.55
CA SER A 113 -18.81 20.78 -20.94
C SER A 113 -18.20 21.78 -21.91
N LEU A 114 -17.27 21.31 -22.76
CA LEU A 114 -16.70 22.09 -23.87
C LEU A 114 -17.25 21.57 -25.20
N LYS A 115 -17.61 22.48 -26.10
CA LYS A 115 -18.18 22.14 -27.42
C LYS A 115 -17.33 22.71 -28.55
N SER A 116 -17.35 22.06 -29.72
CA SER A 116 -16.91 22.70 -30.96
C SER A 116 -17.73 23.96 -31.22
N LEU A 117 -17.21 24.89 -32.03
CA LEU A 117 -17.83 26.17 -32.33
C LEU A 117 -19.29 26.03 -32.82
N ASP A 118 -19.51 25.02 -33.63
CA ASP A 118 -20.77 24.70 -34.30
C ASP A 118 -21.67 23.75 -33.50
N GLY A 119 -21.15 23.22 -32.38
CA GLY A 119 -21.83 22.32 -31.47
C GLY A 119 -21.90 20.85 -31.92
N SER A 120 -21.23 20.47 -33.02
CA SER A 120 -21.23 19.09 -33.52
C SER A 120 -20.47 18.09 -32.63
N ALA A 121 -19.51 18.57 -31.83
CA ALA A 121 -18.81 17.77 -30.82
C ALA A 121 -18.95 18.35 -29.41
N THR A 122 -19.00 17.47 -28.41
CA THR A 122 -19.01 17.83 -26.99
C THR A 122 -18.05 16.95 -26.21
N GLN A 123 -17.20 17.57 -25.38
CA GLN A 123 -16.30 16.90 -24.45
C GLN A 123 -16.63 17.33 -23.02
N SER A 124 -16.86 16.36 -22.14
CA SER A 124 -16.93 16.59 -20.70
C SER A 124 -15.53 16.55 -20.10
N VAL A 125 -15.14 17.63 -19.44
CA VAL A 125 -13.95 17.71 -18.59
C VAL A 125 -14.37 17.42 -17.16
N THR A 126 -13.81 16.37 -16.56
CA THR A 126 -14.22 15.86 -15.25
C THR A 126 -13.13 16.07 -14.22
N VAL A 127 -13.41 16.83 -13.16
CA VAL A 127 -12.51 16.96 -12.01
C VAL A 127 -13.07 16.18 -10.82
N SER A 128 -12.32 15.19 -10.34
CA SER A 128 -12.62 14.52 -9.09
C SER A 128 -12.16 15.36 -7.90
N ILE A 129 -13.03 15.49 -6.92
CA ILE A 129 -12.82 16.31 -5.73
C ILE A 129 -12.84 15.38 -4.53
N ALA A 130 -11.73 15.32 -3.82
CA ALA A 130 -11.68 14.60 -2.55
C ALA A 130 -12.57 15.30 -1.52
N ALA A 131 -13.12 14.53 -0.59
CA ALA A 131 -13.97 15.06 0.45
C ALA A 131 -13.30 16.21 1.26
N SER A 132 -14.01 17.28 1.61
CA SER A 132 -13.79 18.17 2.77
C SER A 132 -13.95 17.34 4.04
N GLY A 133 -12.88 16.64 4.35
CA GLY A 133 -12.96 15.39 5.10
C GLY A 133 -12.05 14.31 4.51
N GLY A 134 -11.07 14.65 3.67
CA GLY A 134 -9.82 13.91 3.59
C GLY A 134 -9.36 13.75 5.03
N ASN A 135 -9.62 12.57 5.59
CA ASN A 135 -9.96 12.46 6.99
C ASN A 135 -8.92 13.13 7.88
N GLY A 136 -9.44 13.95 8.80
CA GLY A 136 -8.73 14.39 9.98
C GLY A 136 -8.38 13.18 10.83
N SER A 137 -7.29 12.52 10.46
CA SER A 137 -6.48 11.74 11.36
C SER A 137 -5.06 11.95 10.88
N ALA A 138 -4.54 13.13 11.23
CA ALA A 138 -3.12 13.39 11.18
C ALA A 138 -2.40 12.22 11.86
N LEU A 139 -1.18 11.91 11.40
CA LEU A 139 -0.34 10.93 12.07
C LEU A 139 -0.34 11.20 13.57
N VAL A 140 -0.55 10.16 14.35
CA VAL A 140 -0.49 10.28 15.81
C VAL A 140 0.99 10.47 16.16
N THR A 141 1.38 11.65 16.62
CA THR A 141 2.80 11.95 16.93
C THR A 141 3.13 11.80 18.41
N THR A 142 2.11 11.80 19.26
CA THR A 142 2.22 11.70 20.71
C THR A 142 1.21 10.71 21.27
N VAL A 143 1.65 9.86 22.19
CA VAL A 143 0.82 8.91 22.94
C VAL A 143 1.31 8.90 24.38
N SER A 144 0.44 8.53 25.32
CA SER A 144 0.84 8.29 26.71
C SER A 144 1.78 7.09 26.79
N ASP A 145 2.60 7.07 27.84
CA ASP A 145 3.42 5.89 28.18
C ASP A 145 2.52 4.68 28.44
N ALA A 146 2.97 3.51 27.98
CA ALA A 146 2.22 2.28 28.19
C ALA A 146 2.35 1.79 29.64
N VAL A 147 1.22 1.33 30.19
CA VAL A 147 1.13 0.77 31.53
C VAL A 147 0.64 -0.66 31.43
N TYR A 148 1.52 -1.59 31.80
CA TYR A 148 1.21 -3.02 31.87
C TYR A 148 1.40 -3.53 33.29
N ASN A 149 0.51 -4.44 33.71
CA ASN A 149 0.57 -5.08 35.03
C ASN A 149 0.65 -6.60 34.87
N GLY A 150 1.25 -7.28 35.85
CA GLY A 150 1.34 -8.74 35.89
C GLY A 150 2.52 -9.32 35.09
N ALA A 151 2.37 -10.58 34.65
CA ALA A 151 3.42 -11.30 33.93
C ALA A 151 3.81 -10.58 32.63
N TYR A 152 5.11 -10.56 32.35
CA TYR A 152 5.71 -9.95 31.15
C TYR A 152 5.47 -8.44 30.99
N ALA A 153 5.03 -7.71 32.03
CA ALA A 153 4.73 -6.28 31.95
C ALA A 153 5.88 -5.45 31.36
N SER A 154 7.11 -5.69 31.81
CA SER A 154 8.31 -5.00 31.29
C SER A 154 8.57 -5.31 29.81
N GLU A 155 8.40 -6.56 29.38
CA GLU A 155 8.56 -6.95 27.98
C GLU A 155 7.49 -6.32 27.09
N LYS A 156 6.25 -6.22 27.56
CA LYS A 156 5.18 -5.51 26.83
C LYS A 156 5.48 -4.03 26.64
N VAL A 157 5.95 -3.36 27.70
CA VAL A 157 6.42 -1.96 27.61
C VAL A 157 7.55 -1.84 26.58
N ALA A 158 8.53 -2.75 26.61
CA ALA A 158 9.64 -2.73 25.66
C ALA A 158 9.18 -2.92 24.21
N VAL A 159 8.24 -3.83 23.94
CA VAL A 159 7.64 -4.03 22.60
C VAL A 159 6.86 -2.79 22.16
N PHE A 160 6.02 -2.22 23.04
CA PHE A 160 5.25 -1.01 22.75
C PHE A 160 6.16 0.16 22.38
N ASN A 161 7.18 0.42 23.20
CA ASN A 161 8.13 1.51 22.98
C ASN A 161 8.90 1.29 21.68
N ARG A 162 9.45 0.09 21.49
CA ARG A 162 10.23 -0.24 20.29
C ARG A 162 9.42 -0.05 19.01
N LEU A 163 8.19 -0.57 18.95
CA LEU A 163 7.34 -0.42 17.78
C LEU A 163 6.97 1.04 17.52
N ASN A 164 6.65 1.80 18.56
CA ASN A 164 6.31 3.22 18.42
C ASN A 164 7.50 4.09 18.01
N GLU A 165 8.70 3.80 18.53
CA GLU A 165 9.94 4.45 18.11
C GLU A 165 10.22 4.19 16.62
N ASP A 166 10.15 2.93 16.21
CA ASP A 166 10.39 2.51 14.82
C ASP A 166 9.35 3.11 13.86
N ARG A 167 8.06 3.04 14.20
CA ARG A 167 6.98 3.66 13.42
C ARG A 167 7.15 5.18 13.34
N SER A 168 7.44 5.85 14.46
CA SER A 168 7.62 7.30 14.49
C SER A 168 8.84 7.73 13.68
N LYS A 169 9.96 7.01 13.80
CA LYS A 169 11.20 7.28 13.06
C LYS A 169 11.00 7.16 11.55
N CYS A 170 10.22 6.18 11.10
CA CYS A 170 9.97 5.96 9.68
C CYS A 170 8.71 6.67 9.14
N GLY A 171 8.02 7.46 9.97
CA GLY A 171 6.92 8.33 9.55
C GLY A 171 5.52 7.68 9.53
N PHE A 172 5.34 6.50 10.13
CA PHE A 172 4.06 5.77 10.16
C PHE A 172 3.10 6.23 11.27
N GLY A 173 3.56 7.13 12.15
CA GLY A 173 2.81 7.58 13.32
C GLY A 173 2.70 6.51 14.42
N LYS A 174 2.37 6.94 15.64
CA LYS A 174 2.37 6.13 16.85
C LYS A 174 1.03 5.42 17.08
N LEU A 175 1.04 4.45 17.98
CA LEU A 175 -0.10 3.66 18.43
C LEU A 175 -0.30 3.90 19.92
N SER A 176 -1.53 4.22 20.30
CA SER A 176 -1.92 4.39 21.70
C SER A 176 -2.31 3.04 22.30
N GLN A 177 -1.88 2.75 23.53
CA GLN A 177 -2.27 1.51 24.21
C GLN A 177 -3.80 1.48 24.42
N ASN A 178 -4.41 0.32 24.18
CA ASN A 178 -5.81 0.08 24.49
C ASN A 178 -5.96 -1.19 25.34
N ALA A 179 -6.51 -1.04 26.54
CA ALA A 179 -6.65 -2.14 27.50
C ALA A 179 -7.53 -3.30 27.02
N LYS A 180 -8.51 -3.04 26.14
CA LYS A 180 -9.34 -4.11 25.56
C LYS A 180 -8.55 -4.92 24.53
N LEU A 181 -7.79 -4.25 23.66
CA LEU A 181 -6.87 -4.93 22.76
C LEU A 181 -5.78 -5.68 23.52
N ASP A 182 -5.27 -5.14 24.63
CA ASP A 182 -4.32 -5.86 25.50
C ASP A 182 -4.93 -7.15 26.04
N LEU A 183 -6.20 -7.11 26.44
CA LEU A 183 -6.92 -8.28 26.91
C LEU A 183 -7.14 -9.30 25.78
N ALA A 184 -7.56 -8.88 24.59
CA ALA A 184 -7.71 -9.77 23.44
C ALA A 184 -6.38 -10.45 23.10
N ALA A 185 -5.31 -9.66 23.01
CA ALA A 185 -4.00 -10.16 22.65
C ALA A 185 -3.45 -11.12 23.72
N GLN A 186 -3.65 -10.81 25.00
CA GLN A 186 -3.24 -11.68 26.09
C GLN A 186 -4.06 -12.97 26.14
N ASN A 187 -5.37 -12.91 25.90
CA ASN A 187 -6.22 -14.09 25.84
C ASN A 187 -5.74 -15.03 24.75
N HIS A 188 -5.42 -14.52 23.57
CA HIS A 188 -4.94 -15.34 22.46
C HIS A 188 -3.54 -15.94 22.72
N ALA A 189 -2.61 -15.14 23.26
CA ALA A 189 -1.30 -15.65 23.67
C ALA A 189 -1.43 -16.76 24.72
N ASN A 190 -2.35 -16.60 25.69
CA ASN A 190 -2.64 -17.62 26.70
C ASN A 190 -3.33 -18.84 26.11
N TYR A 191 -4.24 -18.68 25.16
CA TYR A 191 -4.86 -19.78 24.44
C TYR A 191 -3.81 -20.68 23.79
N ILE A 192 -2.83 -20.08 23.08
CA ILE A 192 -1.73 -20.83 22.47
C ILE A 192 -0.92 -21.58 23.52
N ALA A 193 -0.59 -20.92 24.64
CA ALA A 193 0.18 -21.53 25.73
C ALA A 193 -0.58 -22.67 26.45
N LEU A 194 -1.86 -22.47 26.76
CA LEU A 194 -2.71 -23.45 27.43
C LEU A 194 -2.87 -24.74 26.62
N ASN A 195 -3.00 -24.60 25.31
CA ASN A 195 -3.16 -25.73 24.40
C ASN A 195 -1.82 -26.25 23.85
N LYS A 196 -0.69 -25.60 24.17
CA LYS A 196 0.68 -25.96 23.77
C LYS A 196 0.86 -26.13 22.25
N ILE A 197 0.20 -25.28 21.49
CA ILE A 197 0.16 -25.39 20.03
C ILE A 197 1.18 -24.48 19.35
N ALA A 198 1.50 -24.82 18.11
CA ALA A 198 2.24 -23.94 17.22
C ALA A 198 1.44 -22.65 16.94
N ASN A 199 2.16 -21.62 16.50
CA ASN A 199 1.58 -20.33 16.15
C ASN A 199 0.39 -20.46 15.17
N THR A 200 -0.74 -19.83 15.49
CA THR A 200 -1.95 -19.78 14.67
C THR A 200 -2.73 -18.50 14.96
N HIS A 201 -3.31 -17.88 13.93
CA HIS A 201 -4.25 -16.76 14.09
C HIS A 201 -5.65 -17.20 14.53
N ASP A 202 -5.95 -18.49 14.37
CA ASP A 202 -7.28 -19.04 14.62
C ASP A 202 -7.33 -19.89 15.90
N GLU A 203 -8.40 -19.71 16.68
CA GLU A 203 -8.75 -20.56 17.82
C GLU A 203 -9.79 -21.61 17.45
N THR A 204 -9.73 -22.75 18.13
CA THR A 204 -10.67 -23.86 17.94
C THR A 204 -11.74 -23.83 19.03
N GLN A 205 -13.00 -23.71 18.62
CA GLN A 205 -14.13 -23.71 19.55
C GLN A 205 -14.11 -24.95 20.46
N GLY A 206 -14.31 -24.73 21.76
CA GLY A 206 -14.30 -25.78 22.78
C GLY A 206 -12.92 -26.07 23.39
N SER A 207 -11.84 -25.50 22.85
CA SER A 207 -10.51 -25.60 23.44
C SER A 207 -10.36 -24.68 24.66
N SER A 208 -9.41 -24.99 25.55
CA SER A 208 -9.21 -24.23 26.79
C SER A 208 -8.77 -22.80 26.47
N GLY A 209 -9.41 -21.82 27.12
CA GLY A 209 -9.12 -20.39 26.89
C GLY A 209 -9.69 -19.81 25.60
N PHE A 210 -10.60 -20.51 24.92
CA PHE A 210 -11.26 -20.01 23.71
C PHE A 210 -12.04 -18.71 23.97
N THR A 211 -11.78 -17.70 23.14
CA THR A 211 -12.44 -16.39 23.16
C THR A 211 -13.00 -15.97 21.81
N GLY A 212 -12.54 -16.58 20.71
CA GLY A 212 -13.09 -16.32 19.38
C GLY A 212 -12.24 -16.94 18.28
N ILE A 213 -12.87 -17.41 17.19
CA ILE A 213 -12.18 -18.15 16.13
C ILE A 213 -11.11 -17.28 15.50
N ASN A 214 -11.45 -16.11 14.98
CA ASN A 214 -10.50 -15.20 14.33
C ASN A 214 -10.28 -13.92 15.18
N PRO A 215 -9.32 -13.05 14.83
CA PRO A 215 -9.06 -11.82 15.59
C PRO A 215 -10.30 -10.94 15.79
N THR A 216 -11.16 -10.84 14.78
CA THR A 216 -12.34 -9.96 14.87
C THR A 216 -13.38 -10.46 15.87
N ASP A 217 -13.52 -11.78 16.02
CA ASP A 217 -14.35 -12.38 17.07
C ASP A 217 -13.75 -12.16 18.46
N ARG A 218 -12.42 -12.28 18.60
CA ARG A 218 -11.73 -12.01 19.87
C ARG A 218 -11.81 -10.55 20.30
N PHE A 219 -11.78 -9.62 19.35
CA PHE A 219 -11.96 -8.18 19.64
C PHE A 219 -13.38 -7.90 20.15
N LYS A 220 -14.40 -8.52 19.54
CA LYS A 220 -15.79 -8.44 20.02
C LYS A 220 -15.97 -9.07 21.40
N TYR A 221 -15.30 -10.20 21.67
CA TYR A 221 -15.35 -10.88 22.97
C TYR A 221 -14.94 -9.97 24.12
N VAL A 222 -13.93 -9.11 23.91
CA VAL A 222 -13.48 -8.11 24.90
C VAL A 222 -14.22 -6.76 24.79
N ASN A 223 -15.33 -6.71 24.05
CA ASN A 223 -16.14 -5.53 23.78
C ASN A 223 -15.33 -4.37 23.17
N TYR A 224 -14.35 -4.65 22.31
CA TYR A 224 -13.68 -3.63 21.52
C TYR A 224 -14.47 -3.38 20.23
N ASP A 225 -15.05 -2.19 20.11
CA ASP A 225 -15.76 -1.76 18.89
C ASP A 225 -14.79 -1.07 17.93
N PHE A 226 -14.70 -1.58 16.70
CA PHE A 226 -13.71 -1.13 15.73
C PHE A 226 -14.29 -1.01 14.31
N SER A 227 -13.69 -0.12 13.52
CA SER A 227 -13.92 0.02 12.09
C SER A 227 -12.90 -0.79 11.27
N TYR A 228 -11.74 -1.05 11.86
CA TYR A 228 -10.66 -1.83 11.28
C TYR A 228 -9.82 -2.47 12.38
N GLY A 229 -9.35 -3.70 12.15
CA GLY A 229 -8.56 -4.47 13.10
C GLY A 229 -7.56 -5.36 12.37
N ASN A 230 -6.39 -5.54 12.98
CA ASN A 230 -5.32 -6.38 12.46
C ASN A 230 -4.63 -7.10 13.63
N GLU A 231 -4.08 -8.29 13.36
CA GLU A 231 -3.30 -9.08 14.31
C GLU A 231 -1.95 -9.44 13.69
N ASN A 232 -0.89 -9.26 14.46
CA ASN A 232 0.45 -9.74 14.14
C ASN A 232 0.92 -10.66 15.24
N LEU A 233 1.38 -11.84 14.87
CA LEU A 233 1.62 -12.91 15.81
C LEU A 233 2.86 -13.69 15.39
N ALA A 234 3.80 -13.82 16.31
CA ALA A 234 4.97 -14.66 16.11
C ALA A 234 5.27 -15.48 17.37
N GLN A 235 5.85 -16.65 17.12
CA GLN A 235 6.28 -17.58 18.14
C GLN A 235 7.75 -17.92 17.89
N LYS A 236 8.52 -18.02 18.96
CA LYS A 236 9.91 -18.47 18.89
C LYS A 236 10.13 -19.51 20.00
N ALA A 237 10.94 -20.51 19.71
CA ALA A 237 11.31 -21.55 20.67
C ALA A 237 12.73 -21.33 21.19
N TRP A 238 13.04 -21.90 22.36
CA TRP A 238 14.38 -21.92 22.96
C TRP A 238 14.54 -23.07 23.95
N GLY A 239 15.80 -23.30 24.34
CA GLY A 239 16.20 -24.29 25.32
C GLY A 239 17.07 -25.38 24.71
N SER A 240 17.67 -26.20 25.57
CA SER A 240 18.70 -27.16 25.15
C SER A 240 18.19 -28.25 24.21
N TRP A 241 16.89 -28.51 24.12
CA TRP A 241 16.38 -29.45 23.11
C TRP A 241 16.61 -28.93 21.68
N TYR A 242 16.72 -27.62 21.49
CA TYR A 242 17.01 -27.02 20.19
C TYR A 242 18.51 -26.79 19.93
N SER A 243 19.41 -27.26 20.81
CA SER A 243 20.84 -26.91 20.77
C SER A 243 21.60 -27.39 19.53
N SER A 244 21.06 -28.36 18.80
CA SER A 244 21.64 -28.82 17.52
C SER A 244 21.41 -27.84 16.37
N ASN A 245 20.49 -26.89 16.54
CA ASN A 245 20.16 -25.91 15.53
C ASN A 245 20.67 -24.51 15.96
N PRO A 246 21.62 -23.91 15.23
CA PRO A 246 22.24 -22.63 15.57
C PRO A 246 21.28 -21.43 15.45
N GLU A 247 20.03 -21.65 15.06
CA GLU A 247 18.99 -20.62 14.97
C GLU A 247 18.14 -20.51 16.22
N TYR A 248 18.37 -21.37 17.20
CA TYR A 248 17.69 -21.35 18.49
C TYR A 248 18.66 -20.99 19.62
N SER A 249 18.17 -20.21 20.56
CA SER A 249 18.90 -19.88 21.78
C SER A 249 18.74 -21.00 22.81
N SER A 250 19.75 -21.19 23.65
CA SER A 250 19.64 -22.04 24.84
C SER A 250 18.90 -21.35 26.00
N THR A 251 18.77 -20.02 25.96
CA THR A 251 18.10 -19.19 26.97
C THR A 251 16.91 -18.45 26.37
N ASP A 252 16.03 -17.95 27.25
CA ASP A 252 14.92 -17.09 26.84
C ASP A 252 15.43 -15.83 26.11
N PHE A 253 14.58 -15.26 25.28
CA PHE A 253 14.82 -14.07 24.46
C PHE A 253 13.80 -12.97 24.80
N GLN A 254 14.17 -11.72 24.55
CA GLN A 254 13.25 -10.60 24.78
C GLN A 254 12.09 -10.57 23.77
N SER A 255 10.91 -10.14 24.23
CA SER A 255 9.77 -9.65 23.43
C SER A 255 10.15 -8.99 22.10
N THR A 256 11.08 -8.05 22.18
CA THR A 256 11.53 -7.21 21.07
C THR A 256 12.22 -7.98 19.94
N ASN A 257 12.81 -9.15 20.22
CA ASN A 257 13.32 -10.04 19.16
C ASN A 257 12.21 -10.58 18.29
N ILE A 258 11.12 -11.02 18.92
CA ILE A 258 9.99 -11.58 18.19
C ILE A 258 9.33 -10.49 17.33
N LEU A 259 9.25 -9.26 17.84
CA LEU A 259 8.82 -8.11 17.05
C LEU A 259 9.70 -7.91 15.80
N LYS A 260 11.03 -8.03 15.93
CA LYS A 260 11.95 -7.92 14.80
C LYS A 260 11.83 -9.08 13.80
N LEU A 261 11.38 -10.26 14.23
CA LEU A 261 11.01 -11.35 13.30
C LEU A 261 9.81 -10.94 12.45
N LEU A 262 8.79 -10.30 13.04
CA LEU A 262 7.63 -9.79 12.28
C LEU A 262 8.04 -8.71 11.26
N TYR A 263 9.01 -7.85 11.59
CA TYR A 263 9.57 -6.89 10.63
C TYR A 263 10.29 -7.56 9.46
N SER A 264 10.78 -8.79 9.62
CA SER A 264 11.48 -9.49 8.55
C SER A 264 10.56 -10.18 7.54
N THR A 265 9.23 -10.08 7.69
CA THR A 265 8.27 -10.68 6.74
C THR A 265 7.56 -9.61 5.90
N VAL A 266 6.63 -10.02 5.03
CA VAL A 266 5.91 -9.10 4.13
C VAL A 266 4.63 -8.60 4.79
N TYR A 267 3.66 -9.47 5.02
CA TYR A 267 2.33 -9.08 5.47
C TYR A 267 2.32 -8.59 6.92
N HIS A 268 3.11 -9.20 7.80
CA HIS A 268 3.23 -8.71 9.18
C HIS A 268 3.92 -7.34 9.21
N LEU A 269 4.97 -7.13 8.41
CA LEU A 269 5.61 -5.80 8.34
C LEU A 269 4.61 -4.74 7.85
N SER A 270 3.88 -4.99 6.76
CA SER A 270 2.85 -4.03 6.32
C SER A 270 1.79 -3.82 7.40
N GLY A 271 1.34 -4.90 8.06
CA GLY A 271 0.36 -4.87 9.13
C GLY A 271 0.78 -4.08 10.36
N LEU A 272 2.08 -4.14 10.71
CA LEU A 272 2.66 -3.35 11.81
C LEU A 272 2.88 -1.89 11.45
N MET A 273 2.86 -1.53 10.16
CA MET A 273 3.07 -0.18 9.63
C MET A 273 1.79 0.45 9.06
N GLU A 274 0.64 -0.18 9.31
CA GLU A 274 -0.67 0.25 8.81
C GLU A 274 -1.26 1.47 9.52
N LYS A 275 -2.43 1.89 9.05
CA LYS A 275 -3.25 3.02 9.50
C LYS A 275 -3.87 2.86 10.91
N THR A 276 -3.59 1.78 11.63
CA THR A 276 -4.18 1.57 12.97
C THR A 276 -3.72 2.66 13.95
N THR A 277 -4.51 2.94 14.98
CA THR A 277 -4.24 4.04 15.94
C THR A 277 -4.10 3.54 17.38
N GLN A 278 -4.52 2.31 17.62
CA GLN A 278 -4.51 1.66 18.91
C GLN A 278 -3.81 0.31 18.82
N ILE A 279 -3.18 -0.09 19.92
CA ILE A 279 -2.43 -1.34 20.04
C ILE A 279 -2.76 -2.03 21.36
N GLY A 280 -2.77 -3.36 21.32
CA GLY A 280 -2.74 -4.23 22.47
C GLY A 280 -1.66 -5.31 22.33
N ILE A 281 -1.05 -5.70 23.45
CA ILE A 281 0.08 -6.65 23.45
C ILE A 281 -0.19 -7.80 24.44
N GLY A 282 -0.09 -9.02 23.91
CA GLY A 282 -0.14 -10.27 24.64
C GLY A 282 1.18 -11.02 24.57
N ILE A 283 1.66 -11.51 25.71
CA ILE A 283 2.86 -12.35 25.77
C ILE A 283 2.55 -13.54 26.65
N SER A 284 2.90 -14.74 26.18
CA SER A 284 2.79 -15.96 26.98
C SER A 284 3.87 -16.96 26.59
N ASN A 285 4.27 -17.78 27.55
CA ASN A 285 5.26 -18.84 27.36
C ASN A 285 4.65 -20.19 27.77
N PHE A 286 5.13 -21.25 27.14
CA PHE A 286 4.78 -22.63 27.50
C PHE A 286 5.94 -23.58 27.20
N GLN A 287 5.81 -24.80 27.73
CA GLN A 287 6.73 -25.91 27.44
C GLN A 287 5.98 -27.00 26.68
N TYR A 288 6.55 -27.44 25.55
CA TYR A 288 5.96 -28.52 24.76
C TYR A 288 5.89 -29.81 25.58
N LEU A 289 7.02 -30.24 26.16
CA LEU A 289 7.11 -31.51 26.88
C LEU A 289 7.19 -31.39 28.41
N ASN A 290 7.07 -30.18 28.99
CA ASN A 290 7.28 -29.93 30.43
C ASN A 290 8.65 -30.43 30.95
N ASP A 291 9.66 -30.39 30.10
CA ASP A 291 11.00 -30.92 30.34
C ASP A 291 11.99 -29.85 30.80
N GLY A 292 11.55 -28.58 30.91
CA GLY A 292 12.42 -27.44 31.15
C GLY A 292 13.23 -26.97 29.94
N THR A 293 13.27 -27.73 28.84
CA THR A 293 14.20 -27.52 27.72
C THR A 293 13.55 -27.27 26.36
N SER A 294 12.22 -27.42 26.25
CA SER A 294 11.42 -27.10 25.06
C SER A 294 10.45 -25.97 25.27
N ASN A 295 10.99 -24.78 25.43
CA ASN A 295 10.19 -23.62 25.72
C ASN A 295 9.80 -22.91 24.42
N ALA A 296 8.62 -22.31 24.40
CA ALA A 296 8.16 -21.41 23.35
C ALA A 296 7.47 -20.19 23.95
N LYS A 297 7.60 -19.05 23.26
CA LYS A 297 7.13 -17.73 23.66
C LYS A 297 6.42 -17.16 22.47
N THR A 298 5.21 -16.71 22.73
CA THR A 298 4.31 -16.13 21.76
C THR A 298 4.20 -14.64 22.06
N LEU A 299 4.39 -13.81 21.05
CA LEU A 299 4.06 -12.39 21.07
C LEU A 299 2.87 -12.17 20.13
N ASN A 300 1.73 -11.78 20.69
CA ASN A 300 0.56 -11.33 19.95
C ASN A 300 0.45 -9.80 20.02
N ILE A 301 0.29 -9.16 18.88
CA ILE A 301 0.09 -7.72 18.75
C ILE A 301 -1.20 -7.49 17.98
N ASP A 302 -2.20 -7.02 18.70
CA ASP A 302 -3.47 -6.60 18.12
C ASP A 302 -3.44 -5.10 17.89
N THR A 303 -3.82 -4.66 16.70
CA THR A 303 -3.95 -3.23 16.41
C THR A 303 -5.32 -2.93 15.83
N GLY A 304 -5.80 -1.71 16.05
CA GLY A 304 -7.14 -1.35 15.64
C GLY A 304 -7.33 0.12 15.37
N VAL A 305 -8.45 0.39 14.69
CA VAL A 305 -9.06 1.71 14.56
C VAL A 305 -10.42 1.63 15.27
N PRO A 306 -10.66 2.45 16.31
CA PRO A 306 -11.92 2.39 17.04
C PRO A 306 -13.09 2.78 16.14
N VAL A 307 -14.30 2.28 16.42
CA VAL A 307 -15.47 2.44 15.53
C VAL A 307 -15.84 3.89 15.22
N ASN A 308 -15.53 4.82 16.15
CA ASN A 308 -15.75 6.25 15.98
C ASN A 308 -14.71 6.94 15.07
N ASN A 309 -13.67 6.21 14.64
CA ASN A 309 -12.70 6.64 13.66
C ASN A 309 -12.87 5.76 12.40
N THR A 310 -13.29 6.36 11.30
CA THR A 310 -13.61 5.61 10.08
C THR A 310 -12.39 5.35 9.20
N THR A 311 -11.23 5.98 9.47
CA THR A 311 -10.07 5.92 8.58
C THR A 311 -8.77 5.49 9.22
N GLY A 312 -8.61 5.61 10.53
CA GLY A 312 -7.32 5.41 11.19
C GLY A 312 -6.38 6.59 10.92
N GLN A 313 -5.09 6.46 11.24
CA GLN A 313 -4.10 7.50 10.91
C GLN A 313 -3.62 7.40 9.47
N LEU A 314 -3.44 8.54 8.81
CA LEU A 314 -3.14 8.58 7.39
C LEU A 314 -1.76 9.18 7.12
N ILE A 315 -1.00 8.49 6.27
CA ILE A 315 0.21 9.02 5.65
C ILE A 315 -0.22 10.07 4.61
N ALA A 316 0.54 11.17 4.51
CA ALA A 316 0.25 12.20 3.51
C ALA A 316 0.28 11.62 2.08
N PRO A 317 -0.64 12.01 1.18
CA PRO A 317 -0.69 11.47 -0.19
C PRO A 317 0.62 11.61 -0.96
N ASP A 318 1.36 12.69 -0.73
CA ASP A 318 2.63 13.04 -1.35
C ASP A 318 3.86 12.48 -0.61
N ALA A 319 3.68 11.67 0.44
CA ALA A 319 4.78 11.03 1.15
C ALA A 319 5.13 9.65 0.57
N ILE A 320 6.44 9.34 0.52
CA ILE A 320 6.98 8.00 0.27
C ILE A 320 7.73 7.50 1.50
N LEU A 321 7.09 6.61 2.24
CA LEU A 321 7.67 5.99 3.44
C LEU A 321 8.32 4.67 3.10
N THR A 322 9.32 4.30 3.90
CA THR A 322 9.98 3.00 3.78
C THR A 322 10.20 2.40 5.16
N PHE A 323 10.08 1.08 5.26
CA PHE A 323 10.61 0.31 6.36
C PHE A 323 11.53 -0.80 5.82
N PRO A 324 12.79 -0.89 6.26
CA PRO A 324 13.48 0.08 7.10
C PRO A 324 13.57 1.47 6.45
N CYS A 325 13.73 2.48 7.30
CA CYS A 325 14.12 3.83 6.91
C CYS A 325 15.59 4.10 7.28
N ALA A 326 16.08 5.30 6.99
CA ALA A 326 17.47 5.67 7.22
C ALA A 326 17.91 5.47 8.67
N GLY A 327 19.07 4.82 8.84
CA GLY A 327 19.70 4.60 10.14
C GLY A 327 18.96 3.59 11.01
N MET A 328 18.09 2.76 10.45
CA MET A 328 17.57 1.58 11.15
C MET A 328 18.69 0.58 11.35
N THR A 329 18.75 0.00 12.56
CA THR A 329 19.76 -0.99 12.92
C THR A 329 19.05 -2.20 13.51
N GLU A 330 19.82 -3.27 13.75
CA GLU A 330 19.32 -4.40 14.51
C GLU A 330 18.13 -5.12 13.84
N LEU A 331 18.14 -5.19 12.51
CA LEU A 331 17.12 -5.92 11.75
C LEU A 331 17.52 -7.37 11.56
N ILE A 332 16.55 -8.28 11.68
CA ILE A 332 16.80 -9.70 11.41
C ILE A 332 17.16 -9.85 9.92
N PRO A 333 18.31 -10.48 9.59
CA PRO A 333 18.81 -10.54 8.22
C PRO A 333 18.08 -11.53 7.31
N ALA A 334 17.12 -12.29 7.85
CA ALA A 334 16.50 -13.42 7.18
C ALA A 334 14.97 -13.41 7.30
N PHE A 335 14.29 -13.58 6.17
CA PHE A 335 12.87 -13.88 6.06
C PHE A 335 12.66 -15.38 5.87
N LYS A 336 12.13 -16.06 6.90
CA LYS A 336 12.04 -17.53 6.95
C LYS A 336 10.66 -18.13 6.69
N GLY A 337 9.60 -17.36 6.91
CA GLY A 337 8.26 -17.89 6.73
C GLY A 337 7.20 -16.93 7.22
N GLU A 338 6.04 -17.02 6.59
CA GLU A 338 4.86 -16.23 6.89
C GLU A 338 3.62 -17.00 6.47
N LYS A 339 2.52 -16.79 7.19
CA LYS A 339 1.23 -17.37 6.87
C LYS A 339 0.19 -16.25 6.77
N PRO A 340 -0.47 -16.06 5.61
CA PRO A 340 -0.28 -16.79 4.36
C PRO A 340 1.07 -16.46 3.70
N ASP A 341 1.52 -17.32 2.80
CA ASP A 341 2.85 -17.24 2.20
C ASP A 341 2.91 -16.24 1.01
N PRO A 342 3.74 -15.18 1.05
CA PRO A 342 3.92 -14.25 -0.08
C PRO A 342 4.72 -14.82 -1.27
N PHE A 343 5.44 -15.92 -1.08
CA PHE A 343 6.28 -16.58 -2.08
C PHE A 343 6.09 -18.12 -2.08
N PRO A 344 4.88 -18.63 -2.35
CA PRO A 344 4.56 -20.06 -2.19
C PRO A 344 5.33 -21.01 -3.12
N LEU A 345 5.99 -20.48 -4.15
CA LEU A 345 6.76 -21.27 -5.13
C LEU A 345 8.29 -21.25 -4.87
N SER A 346 8.74 -20.64 -3.77
CA SER A 346 10.16 -20.31 -3.56
C SER A 346 11.02 -21.39 -2.87
N GLY A 347 10.52 -22.62 -2.72
CA GLY A 347 11.22 -23.70 -2.00
C GLY A 347 11.16 -23.54 -0.47
N ASP A 348 11.92 -24.35 0.27
CA ASP A 348 11.93 -24.31 1.74
C ASP A 348 12.78 -23.16 2.29
N ARG A 349 12.11 -22.10 2.75
CA ARG A 349 12.74 -20.91 3.33
C ARG A 349 13.41 -21.14 4.68
N ASN A 350 13.27 -22.29 5.32
CA ASN A 350 14.10 -22.62 6.48
C ASN A 350 15.54 -22.93 6.07
N THR A 351 15.75 -23.48 4.88
CA THR A 351 17.10 -23.81 4.37
C THR A 351 17.66 -22.73 3.44
N SER A 352 16.79 -22.07 2.66
CA SER A 352 17.16 -20.98 1.75
C SER A 352 16.31 -19.73 2.03
N PRO A 353 16.51 -19.06 3.17
CA PRO A 353 15.73 -17.88 3.51
C PRO A 353 16.02 -16.71 2.59
N TYR A 354 14.99 -15.89 2.40
CA TYR A 354 15.12 -14.56 1.80
C TYR A 354 15.76 -13.59 2.79
N GLY A 355 16.15 -12.41 2.33
CA GLY A 355 16.67 -11.36 3.20
C GLY A 355 15.57 -10.50 3.79
N HIS A 356 15.95 -9.62 4.72
CA HIS A 356 15.04 -8.60 5.26
C HIS A 356 14.44 -7.75 4.12
N PRO A 357 13.12 -7.67 4.00
CA PRO A 357 12.50 -6.95 2.89
C PRO A 357 12.51 -5.43 3.13
N ILE A 358 12.47 -4.66 2.04
CA ILE A 358 12.24 -3.21 2.09
C ILE A 358 10.79 -2.97 1.70
N TYR A 359 9.98 -2.57 2.68
CA TYR A 359 8.63 -2.09 2.48
C TYR A 359 8.66 -0.64 2.00
N ILE A 360 7.91 -0.34 0.94
CA ILE A 360 7.69 1.00 0.40
C ILE A 360 6.18 1.24 0.37
N THR A 361 5.76 2.42 0.85
CA THR A 361 4.36 2.81 0.78
C THR A 361 4.18 4.30 0.55
N SER A 362 3.07 4.66 -0.08
CA SER A 362 2.59 6.03 -0.19
C SER A 362 1.26 6.23 0.53
N GLY A 363 0.75 7.46 0.57
CA GLY A 363 -0.54 7.75 1.21
C GLY A 363 -1.71 6.90 0.67
N PRO A 364 -2.81 6.79 1.42
CA PRO A 364 -3.98 6.01 1.01
C PRO A 364 -4.56 6.55 -0.32
N ASN A 365 -5.27 5.69 -1.06
CA ASN A 365 -5.89 6.03 -2.35
C ASN A 365 -4.90 6.51 -3.41
N THR A 366 -3.64 6.12 -3.30
CA THR A 366 -2.61 6.33 -4.32
C THR A 366 -2.14 5.00 -4.90
N THR A 367 -1.38 5.06 -5.99
CA THR A 367 -0.64 3.92 -6.53
C THR A 367 0.83 4.26 -6.51
N VAL A 368 1.66 3.39 -5.94
CA VAL A 368 3.12 3.52 -5.98
C VAL A 368 3.69 2.43 -6.88
N ALA A 369 4.62 2.82 -7.74
CA ALA A 369 5.36 1.90 -8.59
C ALA A 369 6.86 2.06 -8.31
N LEU A 370 7.55 0.93 -8.12
CA LEU A 370 9.01 0.89 -8.03
C LEU A 370 9.58 0.62 -9.42
N THR A 371 10.25 1.62 -10.00
CA THR A 371 10.88 1.51 -11.33
C THR A 371 12.28 0.92 -11.22
N SER A 372 13.02 1.28 -10.17
CA SER A 372 14.32 0.69 -9.85
C SER A 372 14.51 0.60 -8.34
N GLY A 373 15.08 -0.51 -7.88
CA GLY A 373 15.43 -0.71 -6.48
C GLY A 373 16.68 -1.56 -6.39
N THR A 374 17.66 -1.11 -5.61
CA THR A 374 18.89 -1.86 -5.37
C THR A 374 19.18 -1.94 -3.88
N ILE A 375 19.75 -3.07 -3.46
CA ILE A 375 20.26 -3.29 -2.12
C ILE A 375 21.70 -3.76 -2.27
N THR A 376 22.65 -3.03 -1.72
CA THR A 376 24.08 -3.31 -1.88
C THR A 376 24.74 -3.39 -0.52
N LEU A 377 25.50 -4.47 -0.26
CA LEU A 377 26.32 -4.53 0.94
C LEU A 377 27.33 -3.39 0.89
N LYS A 378 27.46 -2.59 1.97
CA LYS A 378 28.40 -1.48 1.98
C LYS A 378 29.83 -2.02 1.78
N ASN A 379 30.52 -1.51 0.76
CA ASN A 379 31.83 -2.01 0.30
C ASN A 379 31.82 -3.46 -0.20
N GLY A 380 30.67 -3.96 -0.64
CA GLY A 380 30.49 -5.33 -1.11
C GLY A 380 29.63 -5.42 -2.37
N ALA A 381 29.12 -6.62 -2.63
CA ALA A 381 28.32 -6.91 -3.82
C ALA A 381 26.87 -6.42 -3.68
N ALA A 382 26.24 -6.18 -4.83
CA ALA A 382 24.79 -6.02 -4.92
C ALA A 382 24.09 -7.33 -4.55
N VAL A 383 22.97 -7.21 -3.86
CA VAL A 383 22.11 -8.34 -3.50
C VAL A 383 21.04 -8.51 -4.57
N VAL A 384 20.80 -9.75 -4.98
CA VAL A 384 19.71 -10.05 -5.93
C VAL A 384 18.38 -9.86 -5.22
N THR A 385 17.47 -9.14 -5.87
CA THR A 385 16.15 -8.81 -5.33
C THR A 385 15.03 -9.22 -6.26
N THR A 386 13.86 -9.48 -5.67
CA THR A 386 12.58 -9.58 -6.37
C THR A 386 11.64 -8.49 -5.84
N THR A 387 10.62 -8.14 -6.63
CA THR A 387 9.64 -7.11 -6.25
C THR A 387 8.26 -7.74 -6.10
N LEU A 388 7.62 -7.49 -4.96
CA LEU A 388 6.24 -7.86 -4.68
C LEU A 388 5.36 -6.61 -4.66
N THR A 389 4.22 -6.68 -5.32
CA THR A 389 3.27 -5.59 -5.55
C THR A 389 1.86 -6.15 -5.45
N ALA A 390 0.83 -5.29 -5.35
CA ALA A 390 -0.56 -5.74 -5.43
C ALA A 390 -0.89 -6.59 -6.69
N ALA A 391 -0.20 -6.35 -7.81
CA ALA A 391 -0.47 -7.05 -9.07
C ALA A 391 0.05 -8.49 -9.12
N ASN A 392 1.13 -8.79 -8.39
CA ASN A 392 1.77 -10.12 -8.37
C ASN A 392 1.75 -10.79 -6.98
N ASP A 393 1.04 -10.19 -6.03
CA ASP A 393 0.82 -10.78 -4.71
C ASP A 393 -0.14 -11.99 -4.79
N PRO A 394 0.35 -13.23 -4.55
CA PRO A 394 -0.47 -14.43 -4.64
C PRO A 394 -1.61 -14.45 -3.62
N GLN A 395 -1.46 -13.77 -2.48
CA GLN A 395 -2.46 -13.73 -1.41
C GLN A 395 -3.40 -12.54 -1.51
N ARG A 396 -3.15 -11.61 -2.45
CA ARG A 396 -3.97 -10.40 -2.70
C ARG A 396 -4.20 -9.56 -1.43
N ARG A 397 -3.17 -9.44 -0.59
CA ARG A 397 -3.18 -8.65 0.64
C ARG A 397 -2.58 -7.26 0.46
N LEU A 398 -1.63 -7.10 -0.47
CA LEU A 398 -1.02 -5.80 -0.73
C LEU A 398 -1.99 -4.85 -1.46
N LEU A 399 -1.96 -3.59 -1.05
CA LEU A 399 -2.71 -2.49 -1.66
C LEU A 399 -1.90 -1.83 -2.79
N SER A 400 -2.57 -1.05 -3.64
CA SER A 400 -1.94 -0.35 -4.77
C SER A 400 -0.85 0.65 -4.37
N ASN A 401 -0.92 1.17 -3.14
CA ASN A 401 0.07 2.07 -2.55
C ASN A 401 1.19 1.33 -1.81
N GLN A 402 1.33 0.01 -1.97
CA GLN A 402 2.31 -0.82 -1.25
C GLN A 402 3.17 -1.65 -2.20
N VAL A 403 4.48 -1.60 -1.98
CA VAL A 403 5.47 -2.37 -2.75
C VAL A 403 6.54 -2.91 -1.79
N PHE A 404 7.04 -4.11 -2.06
CA PHE A 404 8.16 -4.68 -1.35
C PHE A 404 9.30 -4.99 -2.32
N LEU A 405 10.51 -4.56 -1.98
CA LEU A 405 11.75 -5.00 -2.60
C LEU A 405 12.39 -6.04 -1.67
N VAL A 406 12.49 -7.29 -2.11
CA VAL A 406 12.85 -8.42 -1.25
C VAL A 406 14.14 -9.07 -1.75
N PRO A 407 15.21 -9.11 -0.93
CA PRO A 407 16.39 -9.90 -1.25
C PRO A 407 16.05 -11.38 -1.39
N THR A 408 16.48 -12.02 -2.47
CA THR A 408 16.20 -13.46 -2.72
C THR A 408 17.10 -14.39 -1.92
N THR A 409 18.05 -13.85 -1.17
CA THR A 409 18.93 -14.56 -0.26
C THR A 409 19.06 -13.82 1.07
N ARG A 410 19.31 -14.59 2.14
CA ARG A 410 19.64 -14.07 3.47
C ARG A 410 20.75 -13.02 3.41
N LEU A 411 20.56 -11.93 4.14
CA LEU A 411 21.58 -10.89 4.30
C LEU A 411 22.68 -11.34 5.28
N ALA A 412 23.86 -10.74 5.17
CA ALA A 412 24.96 -10.97 6.10
C ALA A 412 24.60 -10.41 7.49
N ASP A 413 25.09 -11.06 8.53
CA ASP A 413 24.91 -10.60 9.92
C ASP A 413 25.72 -9.33 10.18
N ASN A 414 25.24 -8.50 11.12
CA ASN A 414 25.96 -7.32 11.62
C ASN A 414 26.48 -6.38 10.52
N SER A 415 25.79 -6.31 9.39
CA SER A 415 26.27 -5.71 8.14
C SER A 415 25.42 -4.51 7.74
N GLU A 416 26.06 -3.48 7.19
CA GLU A 416 25.39 -2.28 6.69
C GLU A 416 25.10 -2.40 5.19
N TYR A 417 23.88 -2.05 4.79
CA TYR A 417 23.41 -2.09 3.42
C TYR A 417 23.01 -0.69 2.95
N VAL A 418 23.35 -0.37 1.71
CA VAL A 418 22.91 0.84 1.00
C VAL A 418 21.73 0.46 0.11
N VAL A 419 20.64 1.22 0.23
CA VAL A 419 19.43 1.06 -0.55
C VAL A 419 19.23 2.29 -1.41
N ALA A 420 19.07 2.10 -2.72
CA ALA A 420 18.72 3.16 -3.66
C ALA A 420 17.45 2.77 -4.42
N LEU A 421 16.44 3.63 -4.35
CA LEU A 421 15.10 3.42 -4.89
C LEU A 421 14.72 4.57 -5.82
N SER A 422 14.02 4.25 -6.90
CA SER A 422 13.34 5.22 -7.75
C SER A 422 12.03 4.66 -8.28
N GLY A 423 11.06 5.55 -8.49
CA GLY A 423 9.73 5.12 -8.88
C GLY A 423 8.81 6.28 -9.21
N THR A 424 7.53 5.95 -9.30
CA THR A 424 6.44 6.92 -9.44
C THR A 424 5.39 6.71 -8.36
N SER A 425 4.65 7.76 -8.02
CA SER A 425 3.45 7.68 -7.20
C SER A 425 2.41 8.67 -7.70
N THR A 426 1.16 8.22 -7.79
CA THR A 426 0.05 9.11 -8.18
C THR A 426 -0.18 10.23 -7.17
N GLY A 427 0.21 10.04 -5.92
CA GLY A 427 0.10 11.06 -4.87
C GLY A 427 1.12 12.20 -4.99
N LEU A 428 2.17 12.01 -5.81
CA LEU A 428 3.20 13.01 -6.07
C LEU A 428 2.94 13.82 -7.35
N ILE A 429 1.88 13.50 -8.12
CA ILE A 429 1.57 14.20 -9.36
C ILE A 429 1.09 15.62 -9.02
N GLY A 430 1.82 16.61 -9.52
CA GLY A 430 1.50 18.02 -9.32
C GLY A 430 2.24 18.93 -10.30
N ALA A 431 2.02 20.24 -10.21
CA ALA A 431 2.56 21.22 -11.16
C ALA A 431 4.10 21.16 -11.32
N GLY A 432 4.82 20.77 -10.27
CA GLY A 432 6.29 20.60 -10.27
C GLY A 432 6.77 19.17 -10.50
N ASN A 433 5.87 18.18 -10.58
CA ASN A 433 6.20 16.77 -10.74
C ASN A 433 5.10 16.05 -11.54
N LEU A 434 5.06 16.32 -12.84
CA LEU A 434 3.97 15.86 -13.72
C LEU A 434 3.87 14.33 -13.84
N LEU A 435 4.97 13.62 -13.59
CA LEU A 435 5.05 12.17 -13.65
C LEU A 435 4.99 11.50 -12.27
N GLY A 436 4.91 12.29 -11.19
CA GLY A 436 4.92 11.80 -9.82
C GLY A 436 6.20 11.03 -9.47
N THR A 437 7.34 11.37 -10.06
CA THR A 437 8.60 10.66 -9.86
C THR A 437 9.16 10.90 -8.46
N TRP A 438 9.85 9.91 -7.92
CA TRP A 438 10.56 10.01 -6.64
C TRP A 438 11.84 9.19 -6.65
N THR A 439 12.77 9.58 -5.77
CA THR A 439 13.97 8.83 -5.46
C THR A 439 14.19 8.81 -3.95
N LYS A 440 14.82 7.75 -3.44
CA LYS A 440 15.19 7.63 -2.03
C LYS A 440 16.47 6.82 -1.90
N GLU A 441 17.42 7.34 -1.14
CA GLU A 441 18.65 6.63 -0.78
C GLU A 441 18.81 6.62 0.73
N PHE A 442 19.15 5.47 1.30
CA PHE A 442 19.38 5.34 2.73
C PHE A 442 20.20 4.10 3.07
N THR A 443 20.70 4.03 4.30
CA THR A 443 21.34 2.84 4.85
C THR A 443 20.53 2.22 5.99
N PHE A 444 20.66 0.91 6.13
CA PHE A 444 20.22 0.16 7.31
C PHE A 444 21.25 -0.89 7.70
N ARG A 445 21.20 -1.38 8.94
CA ARG A 445 22.12 -2.41 9.45
C ARG A 445 21.37 -3.64 9.96
N THR A 446 21.82 -4.82 9.55
CA THR A 446 21.34 -6.10 10.08
C THR A 446 21.98 -6.40 11.45
N GLY A 447 21.25 -7.14 12.29
CA GLY A 447 21.78 -7.78 13.49
C GLY A 447 22.19 -9.23 13.20
N THR A 448 21.93 -10.13 14.16
CA THR A 448 21.97 -11.58 13.92
C THR A 448 20.58 -12.20 14.09
N ILE A 449 20.43 -13.47 13.72
CA ILE A 449 19.17 -14.22 13.96
C ILE A 449 18.92 -14.46 15.46
N LEU A 450 19.98 -14.53 16.28
CA LEU A 450 19.92 -14.90 17.69
C LEU A 450 20.11 -13.73 18.66
N SER A 451 20.90 -12.74 18.28
CA SER A 451 21.21 -11.59 19.12
C SER A 451 20.13 -10.53 18.96
N GLN A 452 19.33 -10.33 20.01
CA GLN A 452 18.77 -9.05 20.53
C GLN A 452 17.70 -9.28 21.59
#